data_AF-A0A1F8T6H2-F1
#
_entry.id   AF-A0A1F8T6H2-F1
#
_cell.length_a   1.000
_cell.length_b   1.000
_cell.length_c   1.000
_cell.angle_alpha   90.00
_cell.angle_beta   90.00
_cell.angle_gamma   90.00
#
_symmetry.space_group_name_H-M   'P 1'
#
loop_
_entity.id
_entity.type
_entity.pdbx_description
1 polymer ?
#
loop_
_entity_poly.entity_id
_entity_poly.type
_entity_poly.pdbx_seq_one_letter_code
_entity_poly.pdbx_strand_id
1 'polypeptide(L)'
;MAKAALTTVLVLAIIYIVPFLVYGIGNVVADLQPPEGASPARFLGSVLVSKVGVAIAFVLIFYLARSSLSRQWFLYAVLWWLMFVAGEVGQAIGPNYSWKEAIAGIISETIYVPLSAYLSNWLIGQR
;
A
#
# COMPACT_ATOMS: atom_id res chain seq x y z
N MET A 1 -18.20 8.06 11.32
CA MET A 1 -18.32 7.71 9.90
C MET A 1 -17.55 8.67 8.99
N ALA A 2 -17.81 9.99 9.03
CA ALA A 2 -17.09 10.96 8.18
C ALA A 2 -15.55 10.88 8.26
N LYS A 3 -14.98 10.80 9.48
CA LYS A 3 -13.53 10.63 9.67
C LYS A 3 -12.99 9.32 9.07
N ALA A 4 -13.76 8.23 9.11
CA ALA A 4 -13.35 6.95 8.53
C ALA A 4 -13.32 7.04 7.00
N ALA A 5 -14.34 7.63 6.38
CA ALA A 5 -14.36 7.86 4.94
C ALA A 5 -13.18 8.74 4.47
N LEU A 6 -12.91 9.85 5.18
CA LEU A 6 -11.74 10.68 4.91
C LEU A 6 -10.43 9.89 5.06
N THR A 7 -10.30 9.10 6.13
CA THR A 7 -9.12 8.25 6.36
C THR A 7 -8.93 7.26 5.21
N THR A 8 -10.01 6.62 4.72
CA THR A 8 -9.95 5.73 3.55
C THR A 8 -9.45 6.44 2.30
N VAL A 9 -9.93 7.64 2.01
CA VAL A 9 -9.47 8.43 0.84
C VAL A 9 -7.99 8.78 0.95
N LEU A 10 -7.54 9.19 2.14
CA LEU A 10 -6.14 9.55 2.36
C LEU A 10 -5.21 8.33 2.33
N VAL A 11 -5.63 7.22 2.93
CA VAL A 11 -4.89 5.93 2.84
C VAL A 11 -4.81 5.49 1.37
N LEU A 12 -5.91 5.56 0.61
CA LEU A 12 -5.91 5.26 -0.82
C LEU A 12 -4.89 6.13 -1.57
N ALA A 13 -4.87 7.44 -1.30
CA ALA A 13 -3.91 8.35 -1.92
C ALA A 13 -2.46 7.95 -1.59
N ILE A 14 -2.17 7.62 -0.33
CA ILE A 14 -0.84 7.19 0.11
C ILE A 14 -0.40 5.90 -0.59
N ILE A 15 -1.23 4.85 -0.55
CA ILE A 15 -0.88 3.53 -1.12
C ILE A 15 -0.87 3.50 -2.65
N TYR A 16 -1.40 4.54 -3.29
CA TYR A 16 -1.38 4.69 -4.75
C TYR A 16 -0.22 5.58 -5.22
N ILE A 17 0.03 6.70 -4.55
CA ILE A 17 1.07 7.67 -4.94
C ILE A 17 2.47 7.14 -4.60
N VAL A 18 2.66 6.53 -3.43
CA VAL A 18 4.01 6.09 -3.02
C VAL A 18 4.61 5.08 -4.00
N PRO A 19 3.92 4.00 -4.41
CA PRO A 19 4.47 3.09 -5.42
C PRO A 19 4.79 3.79 -6.74
N PHE A 20 3.93 4.72 -7.18
CA PHE A 20 4.18 5.48 -8.41
C PHE A 20 5.49 6.28 -8.34
N LEU A 21 5.77 6.91 -7.19
CA LEU A 21 7.03 7.63 -6.98
C LEU A 21 8.22 6.69 -6.91
N VAL A 22 8.12 5.57 -6.17
CA VAL A 22 9.21 4.60 -6.04
C VAL A 22 9.55 3.95 -7.38
N TYR A 23 8.54 3.51 -8.14
CA TYR A 23 8.73 2.98 -9.50
C TYR A 23 9.25 4.04 -10.47
N GLY A 24 8.75 5.28 -10.39
CA GLY A 24 9.22 6.38 -11.24
C GLY A 24 10.70 6.69 -11.02
N ILE A 25 11.14 6.73 -9.76
CA ILE A 25 12.56 6.88 -9.41
C ILE A 25 13.35 5.65 -9.88
N GLY A 26 12.83 4.45 -9.61
CA GLY A 26 13.43 3.17 -9.99
C GLY A 26 13.65 3.02 -11.49
N ASN A 27 12.74 3.55 -12.32
CA ASN A 27 12.91 3.59 -13.77
C ASN A 27 14.16 4.40 -14.15
N VAL A 28 14.32 5.59 -13.56
CA VAL A 28 15.47 6.48 -13.84
C VAL A 28 16.80 5.92 -13.34
N VAL A 29 16.82 5.25 -12.17
CA VAL A 29 18.08 4.87 -11.50
C VAL A 29 18.46 3.39 -11.64
N ALA A 30 17.51 2.50 -11.92
CA ALA A 30 17.70 1.05 -11.91
C ALA A 30 17.18 0.33 -13.17
N ASP A 31 16.78 1.11 -14.19
CA ASP A 31 16.24 0.64 -15.48
C ASP A 31 15.03 -0.30 -15.27
N LEU A 32 14.16 0.07 -14.33
CA LEU A 32 12.88 -0.61 -14.13
C LEU A 32 11.97 -0.30 -15.31
N GLN A 33 11.66 -1.33 -16.08
CA GLN A 33 10.77 -1.23 -17.23
C GLN A 33 9.31 -1.23 -16.76
N PRO A 34 8.43 -0.43 -17.39
CA PRO A 34 7.01 -0.56 -17.18
C PRO A 34 6.50 -1.91 -17.73
N PRO A 35 5.42 -2.47 -17.15
CA PRO A 35 4.89 -3.76 -17.59
C PRO A 35 4.47 -3.74 -19.07
N GLU A 36 4.86 -4.78 -19.81
CA GLU A 36 4.62 -4.89 -21.24
C GLU A 36 3.14 -5.12 -21.59
N GLY A 37 2.66 -4.53 -22.68
CA GLY A 37 1.37 -4.88 -23.30
C GLY A 37 0.11 -4.15 -22.79
N ALA A 38 0.22 -3.25 -21.81
CA ALA A 38 -0.89 -2.40 -21.36
C ALA A 38 -0.58 -0.92 -21.55
N SER A 39 -1.59 -0.11 -21.95
CA SER A 39 -1.43 1.34 -21.91
C SER A 39 -1.24 1.79 -20.45
N PRO A 40 -0.36 2.78 -20.17
CA PRO A 40 -0.08 3.23 -18.81
C PRO A 40 -1.35 3.60 -18.02
N ALA A 41 -2.32 4.24 -18.67
CA ALA A 41 -3.60 4.59 -18.05
C ALA A 41 -4.44 3.37 -17.63
N ARG A 42 -4.43 2.29 -18.44
CA ARG A 42 -5.17 1.07 -18.12
C ARG A 42 -4.53 0.31 -16.94
N PHE A 43 -3.20 0.26 -16.92
CA PHE A 43 -2.45 -0.31 -15.80
C PHE A 43 -2.68 0.47 -14.50
N LEU A 44 -2.55 1.80 -14.55
CA LEU A 44 -2.82 2.66 -13.40
C LEU A 44 -4.27 2.54 -12.90
N GLY A 45 -5.23 2.43 -13.82
CA GLY A 45 -6.64 2.21 -13.49
C GLY A 45 -6.88 0.88 -12.78
N SER A 46 -6.27 -0.23 -13.23
CA SER A 46 -6.42 -1.53 -12.56
C SER A 46 -5.78 -1.54 -11.17
N VAL A 47 -4.62 -0.90 -11.02
CA VAL A 47 -3.95 -0.71 -9.72
C VAL A 47 -4.83 0.10 -8.78
N LEU A 48 -5.43 1.19 -9.25
CA LEU A 48 -6.32 2.03 -8.43
C LEU A 48 -7.49 1.23 -7.87
N VAL A 49 -8.17 0.43 -8.71
CA VAL A 49 -9.30 -0.41 -8.28
C VAL A 49 -8.86 -1.41 -7.20
N SER A 50 -7.72 -2.07 -7.39
CA SER A 50 -7.16 -2.99 -6.39
C SER A 50 -6.87 -2.28 -5.06
N LYS A 51 -6.25 -1.09 -5.12
CA LYS A 51 -5.90 -0.30 -3.94
C LYS A 51 -7.14 0.26 -3.21
N VAL A 52 -8.26 0.51 -3.89
CA VAL A 52 -9.53 0.88 -3.23
C VAL A 52 -9.95 -0.20 -2.23
N GLY A 53 -9.94 -1.47 -2.64
CA GLY A 53 -10.29 -2.59 -1.77
C GLY A 53 -9.37 -2.68 -0.55
N VAL A 54 -8.07 -2.54 -0.77
CA VAL A 54 -7.06 -2.51 0.31
C VAL A 54 -7.30 -1.35 1.28
N ALA A 55 -7.50 -0.12 0.80
CA ALA A 55 -7.71 1.04 1.65
C ALA A 55 -8.98 0.89 2.52
N ILE A 56 -10.06 0.37 1.94
CA ILE A 56 -11.30 0.10 2.68
C ILE A 56 -11.05 -0.95 3.75
N ALA A 57 -10.48 -2.10 3.40
CA ALA A 57 -10.20 -3.18 4.35
C ALA A 57 -9.27 -2.71 5.49
N PHE A 58 -8.17 -2.05 5.13
CA PHE A 58 -7.18 -1.51 6.07
C PHE A 58 -7.81 -0.55 7.07
N VAL A 59 -8.62 0.41 6.60
CA VAL A 59 -9.23 1.42 7.48
C VAL A 59 -10.38 0.83 8.29
N LEU A 60 -11.21 -0.04 7.72
CA LEU A 60 -12.34 -0.64 8.44
C LEU A 60 -11.88 -1.61 9.53
N ILE A 61 -10.88 -2.46 9.25
CA ILE A 61 -10.31 -3.35 10.27
C ILE A 61 -9.73 -2.52 11.42
N PHE A 62 -8.92 -1.50 11.10
CA PHE A 62 -8.38 -0.60 12.11
C PHE A 62 -9.49 0.09 12.90
N TYR A 63 -10.50 0.63 12.20
CA TYR A 63 -11.62 1.32 12.83
C TYR A 63 -12.38 0.41 13.79
N LEU A 64 -12.74 -0.79 13.37
CA LEU A 64 -13.52 -1.73 14.18
C LEU A 64 -12.72 -2.22 15.39
N ALA A 65 -11.42 -2.47 15.23
CA ALA A 65 -10.52 -2.94 16.29
C ALA A 65 -9.75 -1.80 17.02
N ARG A 66 -10.14 -0.53 16.83
CA ARG A 66 -9.40 0.64 17.32
C ARG A 66 -9.16 0.65 18.83
N SER A 67 -10.06 0.06 19.63
CA SER A 67 -9.89 -0.07 21.08
C SER A 67 -8.64 -0.88 21.46
N SER A 68 -8.27 -1.85 20.62
CA SER A 68 -7.10 -2.71 20.81
C SER A 68 -5.89 -2.20 20.02
N LEU A 69 -6.13 -1.67 18.81
CA LEU A 69 -5.07 -1.33 17.86
C LEU A 69 -4.55 0.11 17.97
N SER A 70 -5.28 1.05 18.57
CA SER A 70 -4.86 2.47 18.61
C SER A 70 -3.48 2.66 19.26
N ARG A 71 -3.24 1.99 20.39
CA ARG A 71 -1.92 2.00 21.06
C ARG A 71 -0.88 1.08 20.41
N GLN A 72 -1.30 0.27 19.44
CA GLN A 72 -0.51 -0.76 18.77
C GLN A 72 -0.55 -0.56 17.24
N TRP A 73 -0.73 0.67 16.78
CA TRP A 73 -0.91 0.96 15.35
C TRP A 73 0.32 0.55 14.54
N PHE A 74 1.52 0.59 15.15
CA PHE A 74 2.74 0.15 14.51
C PHE A 74 2.76 -1.37 14.33
N LEU A 75 2.28 -2.14 15.31
CA LEU A 75 2.10 -3.58 15.15
C LEU A 75 1.11 -3.89 14.02
N TYR A 76 0.02 -3.13 13.93
CA TYR A 76 -0.92 -3.23 12.82
C TYR A 76 -0.25 -2.97 11.47
N ALA A 77 0.62 -1.97 11.39
CA ALA A 77 1.43 -1.70 10.20
C ALA A 77 2.34 -2.90 9.85
N VAL A 78 3.05 -3.45 10.84
CA VAL A 78 3.97 -4.59 10.63
C VAL A 78 3.21 -5.82 10.11
N LEU A 79 2.02 -6.12 10.63
CA LEU A 79 1.22 -7.25 10.15
C LEU A 79 0.82 -7.10 8.68
N TRP A 80 0.35 -5.90 8.29
CA TRP A 80 0.03 -5.61 6.90
C TRP A 80 1.26 -5.64 5.99
N TRP A 81 2.37 -5.08 6.47
CA TRP A 81 3.64 -5.09 5.75
C TRP A 81 4.12 -6.51 5.48
N LEU A 82 4.12 -7.40 6.49
CA LEU A 82 4.51 -8.80 6.32
C LEU A 82 3.65 -9.52 5.27
N MET A 83 2.34 -9.29 5.29
CA MET A 83 1.42 -9.89 4.31
C MET A 83 1.72 -9.40 2.90
N PHE A 84 2.00 -8.11 2.71
CA PHE A 84 2.31 -7.57 1.40
C PHE A 84 3.70 -7.96 0.88
N VAL A 85 4.72 -7.96 1.74
CA VAL A 85 6.07 -8.45 1.40
C VAL A 85 6.03 -9.90 0.94
N ALA A 86 5.25 -10.75 1.63
CA ALA A 86 5.05 -12.13 1.19
C ALA A 86 4.38 -12.20 -0.19
N GLY A 87 3.48 -11.27 -0.50
CA GLY A 87 2.88 -11.10 -1.82
C GLY A 87 3.90 -10.72 -2.90
N GLU A 88 4.77 -9.75 -2.63
CA GLU A 88 5.85 -9.32 -3.54
C GLU A 88 6.84 -10.45 -3.82
N VAL A 89 7.26 -11.17 -2.78
CA VAL A 89 8.12 -12.36 -2.92
C VAL A 89 7.41 -13.46 -3.71
N GLY A 90 6.13 -13.69 -3.43
CA GLY A 90 5.32 -14.67 -4.17
C GLY A 90 5.21 -14.34 -5.66
N GLN A 91 5.06 -13.07 -6.01
CA GLN A 91 5.06 -12.62 -7.40
C GLN A 91 6.43 -12.80 -8.06
N ALA A 92 7.52 -12.48 -7.34
CA ALA A 92 8.90 -12.58 -7.84
C ALA A 92 9.34 -14.02 -8.18
N ILE A 93 8.71 -15.02 -7.57
CA ILE A 93 8.92 -16.44 -7.88
C ILE A 93 8.22 -16.83 -9.20
N GLY A 94 7.19 -16.08 -9.59
CA GLY A 94 6.47 -16.27 -10.84
C GLY A 94 7.25 -15.79 -12.07
N PRO A 95 6.85 -16.19 -13.28
CA PRO A 95 7.59 -15.87 -14.51
C PRO A 95 7.44 -14.41 -14.99
N ASN A 96 6.46 -13.67 -14.48
CA ASN A 96 6.04 -12.37 -15.02
C ASN A 96 6.41 -11.18 -14.13
N TYR A 97 7.18 -11.40 -13.06
CA TYR A 97 7.53 -10.35 -12.11
C TYR A 97 8.99 -10.54 -11.65
N SER A 98 9.81 -9.54 -11.88
CA SER A 98 11.23 -9.59 -11.57
C SER A 98 11.50 -9.29 -10.09
N TRP A 99 12.66 -9.75 -9.61
CA TRP A 99 13.14 -9.39 -8.28
C TRP A 99 13.36 -7.88 -8.09
N LYS A 100 13.66 -7.15 -9.18
CA LYS A 100 13.80 -5.68 -9.12
C LYS A 100 12.45 -5.02 -8.80
N GLU A 101 11.39 -5.48 -9.46
CA GLU A 101 10.03 -5.00 -9.23
C GLU A 101 9.56 -5.34 -7.80
N ALA A 102 9.85 -6.56 -7.34
CA ALA A 102 9.56 -6.97 -5.97
C ALA A 102 10.26 -6.12 -4.91
N ILE A 103 11.54 -5.79 -5.12
CA ILE A 103 12.27 -4.90 -4.22
C ILE A 103 11.65 -3.49 -4.22
N ALA A 104 11.26 -2.97 -5.38
CA ALA A 104 10.56 -1.69 -5.48
C ALA A 104 9.19 -1.71 -4.77
N GLY A 105 8.46 -2.82 -4.87
CA GLY A 105 7.22 -3.08 -4.13
C GLY A 105 7.45 -3.07 -2.62
N ILE A 106 8.41 -3.86 -2.12
CA ILE A 106 8.78 -3.93 -0.70
C ILE A 106 9.20 -2.56 -0.15
N ILE A 107 10.00 -1.79 -0.91
CA ILE A 107 10.38 -0.42 -0.52
C ILE A 107 9.14 0.46 -0.40
N SER A 108 8.23 0.39 -1.39
CA SER A 108 6.99 1.15 -1.38
C SER A 108 6.15 0.84 -0.14
N GLU A 109 5.97 -0.45 0.16
CA GLU A 109 5.21 -0.94 1.32
C GLU A 109 5.81 -0.51 2.64
N THR A 110 7.14 -0.54 2.73
CA THR A 110 7.89 -0.07 3.91
C THR A 110 7.61 1.39 4.21
N ILE A 111 7.29 2.19 3.19
CA ILE A 111 6.95 3.61 3.33
C ILE A 111 5.45 3.78 3.60
N TYR A 112 4.60 3.25 2.73
CA TYR A 112 3.18 3.59 2.73
C TYR A 112 2.40 2.90 3.85
N VAL A 113 2.80 1.71 4.30
CA VAL A 113 2.04 0.95 5.31
C VAL A 113 2.15 1.60 6.69
N PRO A 114 3.35 1.93 7.21
CA PRO A 114 3.46 2.64 8.49
C PRO A 114 2.81 4.01 8.44
N LEU A 115 2.95 4.75 7.34
CA LEU A 115 2.32 6.06 7.17
C LEU A 115 0.79 5.97 7.21
N SER A 116 0.23 4.97 6.52
CA SER A 116 -1.23 4.72 6.49
C SER A 116 -1.78 4.30 7.86
N ALA A 117 -1.03 3.47 8.59
CA ALA A 117 -1.38 3.04 9.95
C ALA A 117 -1.33 4.22 10.94
N TYR A 118 -0.27 5.02 10.88
CA TYR A 118 -0.12 6.23 11.70
C TYR A 118 -1.28 7.20 11.45
N LEU A 119 -1.58 7.48 10.19
CA LEU A 119 -2.69 8.35 9.79
C LEU A 119 -4.04 7.83 10.31
N SER A 120 -4.28 6.53 10.17
CA SER A 120 -5.49 5.89 10.67
C SER A 120 -5.59 6.03 12.19
N ASN A 121 -4.49 5.82 12.91
CA ASN A 121 -4.47 6.01 14.35
C ASN A 121 -4.77 7.46 14.76
N TRP A 122 -4.15 8.42 14.08
CA TRP A 122 -4.33 9.84 14.38
C TRP A 122 -5.78 10.31 14.16
N LEU A 123 -6.42 9.91 13.05
CA LEU A 123 -7.75 10.39 12.70
C LEU A 123 -8.89 9.63 13.39
N ILE A 124 -8.74 8.32 13.56
CA ILE A 124 -9.84 7.45 14.00
C ILE A 124 -9.46 6.50 15.15
N GLY A 125 -8.21 6.53 15.64
CA GLY A 125 -7.73 5.71 16.74
C GLY A 125 -8.03 6.28 18.14
N GLN A 126 -8.17 7.60 18.28
CA GLN A 126 -8.48 8.21 19.57
C GLN A 126 -10.01 8.26 19.80
N ARG A 127 -10.46 7.54 20.82
CA ARG A 127 -11.72 7.74 21.52
C ARG A 127 -11.42 7.96 23.00
#